data_AF-A0A2Y9TYF1-F1
#
_entry.id   AF-A0A2Y9TYF1-F1
#
_cell.length_a   1.000
_cell.length_b   1.000
_cell.length_c   1.000
_cell.angle_alpha   90.00
_cell.angle_beta   90.00
_cell.angle_gamma   90.00
#
_symmetry.space_group_name_H-M   'P 1'
#
loop_
_entity.id
_entity.type
_entity.pdbx_description
1 polymer ?
#
loop_
_entity_poly.entity_id
_entity_poly.type
_entity_poly.pdbx_seq_one_letter_code
_entity_poly.pdbx_strand_id
1 'polypeptide(L)'
;MTLDYIITSTMNFVRDHQAWGVPVVFFLAFGESIAFLSLLIPATVILIGIGAIIGESGIAFWPIWIAASFGAFFGDWISYWLGWHYKERIAHIWPLSRNPQMLVRGQHFFDRWGTIGVFVGRFFGPFRATVPLVAGICDMPLKSFQIVNLTSAMLWGFLILAPGAFGLQWIAHYLRF
;
A
#
# COMPACT_ATOMS: atom_id res chain seq x y z
N MET A 1 -36.46 7.91 11.35
CA MET A 1 -35.05 8.35 11.38
C MET A 1 -34.77 9.04 10.06
N THR A 2 -34.51 10.35 10.07
CA THR A 2 -34.17 11.12 8.87
C THR A 2 -32.73 10.81 8.43
N LEU A 3 -32.47 10.83 7.13
CA LEU A 3 -31.16 10.55 6.55
C LEU A 3 -30.07 11.46 7.15
N ASP A 4 -30.39 12.72 7.41
CA ASP A 4 -29.49 13.70 8.02
C ASP A 4 -29.03 13.32 9.42
N TYR A 5 -29.89 12.65 10.20
CA TYR A 5 -29.54 12.18 11.55
C TYR A 5 -28.49 11.07 11.48
N ILE A 6 -28.61 10.16 10.51
CA ILE A 6 -27.66 9.07 10.30
C ILE A 6 -26.31 9.63 9.83
N ILE A 7 -26.32 10.57 8.88
CA ILE A 7 -25.10 11.23 8.37
C ILE A 7 -24.40 11.97 9.51
N THR A 8 -25.11 12.82 10.25
CA THR A 8 -24.53 13.63 11.34
C THR A 8 -23.97 12.76 12.47
N SER A 9 -24.70 11.71 12.87
CA SER A 9 -24.23 10.78 13.92
C SER A 9 -22.99 10.00 13.48
N THR A 10 -22.94 9.56 12.22
CA THR A 10 -21.79 8.85 11.66
C THR A 10 -20.57 9.76 11.58
N MET A 11 -20.74 11.00 11.12
CA MET A 11 -19.65 11.98 11.05
C MET A 11 -19.08 12.35 12.42
N ASN A 12 -19.94 12.51 13.43
CA ASN A 12 -19.51 12.78 14.80
C ASN A 12 -18.72 11.59 15.37
N PHE A 13 -19.21 10.37 15.18
CA PHE A 13 -18.49 9.16 15.61
C PHE A 13 -17.08 9.05 14.97
N VAL A 14 -16.98 9.34 13.68
CA VAL A 14 -15.70 9.35 12.94
C VAL A 14 -14.75 10.43 13.46
N ARG A 15 -15.26 11.63 13.78
CA ARG A 15 -14.46 12.72 14.36
C ARG A 15 -13.97 12.39 15.77
N ASP A 16 -14.82 11.79 16.59
CA ASP A 16 -14.47 11.40 17.96
C ASP A 16 -13.38 10.31 17.98
N HIS A 17 -13.37 9.44 16.97
CA HIS A 17 -12.38 8.36 16.83
C HIS A 17 -11.28 8.65 15.80
N GLN A 18 -11.13 9.91 15.35
CA GLN A 18 -10.15 10.28 14.31
C GLN A 18 -8.71 9.86 14.65
N ALA A 19 -8.38 9.77 15.95
CA ALA A 19 -7.07 9.32 16.43
C ALA A 19 -6.74 7.87 16.02
N TRP A 20 -7.76 7.02 15.80
CA TRP A 20 -7.59 5.65 15.33
C TRP A 20 -7.38 5.57 13.82
N GLY A 21 -7.70 6.61 13.06
CA GLY A 21 -7.53 6.62 11.60
C GLY A 21 -6.07 6.39 11.20
N VAL A 22 -5.13 7.03 11.88
CA VAL A 22 -3.68 6.91 11.64
C VAL A 22 -3.19 5.47 11.85
N PRO A 23 -3.34 4.84 13.03
CA PRO A 23 -2.86 3.48 13.25
C PRO A 23 -3.60 2.45 12.38
N VAL A 24 -4.90 2.59 12.15
CA VAL A 24 -5.66 1.68 11.28
C VAL A 24 -5.10 1.70 9.86
N VAL A 25 -4.91 2.90 9.30
CA VAL A 25 -4.36 3.06 7.94
C VAL A 25 -2.94 2.53 7.85
N PHE A 26 -2.12 2.75 8.88
CA PHE A 26 -0.78 2.19 8.96
C PHE A 26 -0.82 0.66 8.88
N PHE A 27 -1.61 -0.01 9.73
CA PHE A 27 -1.68 -1.47 9.76
C PHE A 27 -2.31 -2.08 8.51
N LEU A 28 -3.29 -1.40 7.90
CA LEU A 28 -3.87 -1.81 6.63
C LEU A 28 -2.83 -1.76 5.50
N ALA A 29 -2.15 -0.63 5.34
CA ALA A 29 -1.11 -0.47 4.32
C ALA A 29 0.08 -1.41 4.57
N PHE A 30 0.44 -1.63 5.83
CA PHE A 30 1.45 -2.59 6.24
C PHE A 30 1.09 -4.02 5.88
N GLY A 31 -0.12 -4.46 6.22
CA GLY A 31 -0.60 -5.80 5.90
C GLY A 31 -0.68 -6.05 4.40
N GLU A 32 -1.07 -5.03 3.63
CA GLU A 32 -1.13 -5.10 2.17
C GLU A 32 0.24 -5.20 1.49
N SER A 33 1.27 -4.64 2.12
CA SER A 33 2.64 -4.66 1.62
C SER A 33 3.41 -5.93 2.01
N ILE A 34 2.86 -6.75 2.92
CA ILE A 34 3.42 -8.05 3.28
C ILE A 34 3.00 -9.12 2.26
N ALA A 35 4.00 -9.79 1.68
CA ALA A 35 3.78 -10.95 0.81
C ALA A 35 2.85 -11.97 1.48
N PHE A 36 1.91 -12.55 0.73
CA PHE A 36 0.86 -13.47 1.19
C PHE A 36 -0.26 -12.85 2.02
N LEU A 37 0.07 -11.98 2.98
CA LEU A 37 -0.95 -11.30 3.80
C LEU A 37 -1.82 -10.36 2.95
N SER A 38 -1.21 -9.74 1.93
CA SER A 38 -1.90 -8.92 0.93
C SER A 38 -3.02 -9.63 0.17
N LEU A 39 -3.00 -10.96 0.09
CA LEU A 39 -4.04 -11.75 -0.59
C LEU A 39 -5.30 -11.91 0.26
N LEU A 40 -5.16 -11.77 1.58
CA LEU A 40 -6.25 -11.95 2.55
C LEU A 40 -6.98 -10.63 2.83
N ILE A 41 -6.26 -9.50 2.77
CA ILE A 41 -6.78 -8.19 3.19
C ILE A 41 -6.95 -7.29 1.96
N PRO A 42 -8.18 -6.91 1.58
CA PRO A 42 -8.45 -6.00 0.48
C PRO A 42 -8.21 -4.53 0.88
N ALA A 43 -7.03 -4.22 1.41
CA ALA A 43 -6.74 -2.94 2.05
C ALA A 43 -6.80 -1.74 1.06
N THR A 44 -6.47 -1.90 -0.23
CA THR A 44 -6.59 -0.82 -1.23
C THR A 44 -8.03 -0.29 -1.29
N VAL A 45 -9.03 -1.17 -1.29
CA VAL A 45 -10.44 -0.78 -1.33
C VAL A 45 -10.83 0.01 -0.08
N ILE A 46 -10.36 -0.46 1.08
CA ILE A 46 -10.61 0.19 2.37
C ILE A 46 -9.94 1.58 2.41
N LEU A 47 -8.70 1.69 1.94
CA LEU A 47 -7.95 2.95 1.90
C LEU A 47 -8.59 3.97 0.96
N ILE A 48 -9.14 3.55 -0.19
CA ILE A 48 -9.92 4.43 -1.08
C ILE A 48 -11.14 4.97 -0.33
N GLY A 49 -11.87 4.10 0.40
CA GLY A 49 -13.02 4.51 1.23
C GLY A 49 -12.62 5.48 2.34
N ILE A 50 -11.48 5.26 3.00
CA ILE A 50 -10.93 6.18 4.00
C ILE A 50 -10.59 7.53 3.36
N GLY A 51 -10.04 7.54 2.15
CA GLY A 51 -9.82 8.76 1.38
C GLY A 51 -11.11 9.56 1.20
N ALA A 52 -12.21 8.91 0.82
CA ALA A 52 -13.51 9.57 0.67
C ALA A 52 -14.02 10.16 1.99
N ILE A 53 -13.90 9.41 3.10
CA ILE A 53 -14.29 9.88 4.43
C ILE A 53 -13.47 11.10 4.85
N ILE A 54 -12.17 11.14 4.55
CA ILE A 54 -11.31 12.31 4.84
C ILE A 54 -11.86 13.56 4.16
N GLY A 55 -12.28 13.43 2.89
CA GLY A 55 -12.83 14.53 2.10
C GLY A 55 -14.11 15.14 2.68
N GLU A 56 -14.98 14.33 3.28
CA GLU A 56 -16.26 14.78 3.86
C GLU A 56 -16.15 15.18 5.33
N SER A 57 -15.38 14.42 6.12
CA SER A 57 -15.33 14.58 7.59
C SER A 57 -14.38 15.68 8.05
N GLY A 58 -13.49 16.19 7.19
CA GLY A 58 -12.52 17.24 7.52
C GLY A 58 -11.31 16.74 8.32
N ILE A 59 -11.05 15.43 8.33
CA ILE A 59 -9.85 14.84 8.93
C ILE A 59 -8.61 15.36 8.18
N ALA A 60 -7.50 15.55 8.89
CA ALA A 60 -6.25 15.93 8.26
C ALA A 60 -5.72 14.82 7.33
N PHE A 61 -5.55 15.15 6.05
CA PHE A 61 -5.02 14.22 5.04
C PHE A 61 -3.56 13.80 5.33
N TRP A 62 -2.71 14.76 5.71
CA TRP A 62 -1.27 14.53 5.84
C TRP A 62 -0.89 13.43 6.85
N PRO A 63 -1.44 13.39 8.08
CA PRO A 63 -1.16 12.30 9.02
C PRO A 63 -1.56 10.91 8.47
N ILE A 64 -2.71 10.82 7.79
CA ILE A 64 -3.19 9.56 7.21
C ILE A 64 -2.30 9.13 6.04
N TRP A 65 -1.93 10.06 5.17
CA TRP A 65 -1.02 9.79 4.07
C TRP A 65 0.36 9.34 4.55
N ILE A 66 0.91 10.00 5.57
CA ILE A 66 2.17 9.59 6.21
C ILE A 66 2.02 8.17 6.77
N ALA A 67 0.94 7.89 7.50
CA ALA A 67 0.68 6.56 8.05
C ALA A 67 0.60 5.47 6.97
N ALA A 68 -0.12 5.73 5.88
CA ALA A 68 -0.23 4.80 4.75
C ALA A 68 1.13 4.56 4.10
N SER A 69 1.90 5.62 3.89
CA SER A 69 3.22 5.57 3.25
C SER A 69 4.23 4.78 4.09
N PHE A 70 4.28 5.04 5.40
CA PHE A 70 5.17 4.32 6.30
C PHE A 70 4.71 2.87 6.53
N GLY A 71 3.41 2.63 6.66
CA GLY A 71 2.86 1.27 6.78
C GLY A 71 3.27 0.41 5.59
N ALA A 72 3.02 0.92 4.38
CA ALA A 72 3.46 0.32 3.13
C ALA A 72 4.98 0.08 3.09
N PHE A 73 5.78 1.11 3.41
CA PHE A 73 7.23 1.02 3.40
C PHE A 73 7.76 -0.09 4.32
N PHE A 74 7.24 -0.17 5.56
CA PHE A 74 7.65 -1.20 6.52
C PHE A 74 7.18 -2.59 6.12
N GLY A 75 5.99 -2.72 5.53
CA GLY A 75 5.51 -4.01 5.00
C GLY A 75 6.41 -4.53 3.89
N ASP A 76 6.78 -3.66 2.93
CA ASP A 76 7.69 -4.01 1.83
C ASP A 76 9.09 -4.34 2.35
N TRP A 77 9.57 -3.63 3.38
CA TRP A 77 10.84 -3.94 4.02
C TRP A 77 10.79 -5.35 4.64
N ILE A 78 9.74 -5.70 5.38
CA ILE A 78 9.63 -7.06 5.94
C ILE A 78 9.61 -8.11 4.82
N SER A 79 8.85 -7.88 3.76
CA SER A 79 8.82 -8.77 2.58
C SER A 79 10.21 -8.93 1.96
N TYR A 80 10.95 -7.84 1.77
CA TYR A 80 12.33 -7.88 1.27
C TYR A 80 13.27 -8.63 2.22
N TRP A 81 13.18 -8.35 3.52
CA TRP A 81 14.03 -8.98 4.52
C TRP A 81 13.77 -10.48 4.61
N LEU A 82 12.50 -10.90 4.53
CA LEU A 82 12.14 -12.31 4.43
C LEU A 82 12.77 -12.96 3.20
N GLY A 83 12.67 -12.32 2.03
CA GLY A 83 13.28 -12.80 0.79
C GLY A 83 14.81 -12.93 0.90
N TRP A 84 15.46 -11.93 1.49
CA TRP A 84 16.91 -11.90 1.67
C TRP A 84 17.43 -12.87 2.73
N HIS A 85 16.70 -13.07 3.83
CA HIS A 85 17.13 -13.94 4.92
C HIS A 85 16.86 -15.42 4.62
N TYR A 86 15.70 -15.74 4.01
CA TYR A 86 15.26 -17.11 3.80
C TYR A 86 15.46 -17.63 2.38
N LYS A 87 16.00 -16.83 1.44
CA LYS A 87 16.36 -17.16 0.03
C LYS A 87 15.90 -18.54 -0.47
N GLU A 88 16.72 -19.57 -0.22
CA GLU A 88 16.50 -20.95 -0.67
C GLU A 88 15.22 -21.57 -0.08
N ARG A 89 14.94 -21.31 1.20
CA ARG A 89 13.71 -21.80 1.87
C ARG A 89 12.45 -21.22 1.23
N ILE A 90 12.42 -19.92 0.91
CA ILE A 90 11.26 -19.28 0.30
C ILE A 90 11.07 -19.70 -1.15
N ALA A 91 12.15 -19.96 -1.88
CA ALA A 91 12.08 -20.55 -3.22
C ALA A 91 11.33 -21.90 -3.23
N HIS A 92 11.35 -22.63 -2.11
CA HIS A 92 10.63 -23.90 -1.90
C HIS A 92 9.26 -23.76 -1.21
N ILE A 93 8.78 -22.54 -0.92
CA ILE A 93 7.43 -22.29 -0.37
C ILE A 93 6.43 -21.98 -1.50
N TRP A 94 5.20 -22.45 -1.34
CA TRP A 94 4.10 -22.19 -2.28
C TRP A 94 3.76 -20.69 -2.33
N PRO A 95 3.56 -20.06 -3.50
CA PRO A 95 3.44 -20.61 -4.85
C PRO A 95 4.77 -20.66 -5.65
N LEU A 96 5.87 -20.10 -5.12
CA LEU A 96 7.16 -20.07 -5.81
C LEU A 96 7.71 -21.47 -6.09
N SER A 97 7.49 -22.41 -5.16
CA SER A 97 7.89 -23.82 -5.29
C SER A 97 7.24 -24.53 -6.48
N ARG A 98 6.04 -24.10 -6.88
CA ARG A 98 5.32 -24.65 -8.03
C ARG A 98 5.79 -24.06 -9.35
N ASN A 99 6.54 -22.96 -9.33
CA ASN A 99 6.90 -22.22 -10.52
C ASN A 99 8.32 -21.61 -10.40
N PRO A 100 9.38 -22.44 -10.37
CA PRO A 100 10.76 -21.96 -10.26
C PRO A 100 11.16 -21.02 -11.42
N GLN A 101 10.47 -21.09 -12.56
CA GLN A 101 10.62 -20.11 -13.64
C GLN A 101 10.24 -18.68 -13.24
N MET A 102 9.39 -18.48 -12.22
CA MET A 102 9.07 -17.14 -11.70
C MET A 102 10.28 -16.49 -11.05
N LEU A 103 11.14 -17.25 -10.37
CA LEU A 103 12.39 -16.74 -9.81
C LEU A 103 13.37 -16.35 -10.93
N VAL A 104 13.52 -17.21 -11.94
CA VAL A 104 14.38 -16.91 -13.10
C VAL A 104 13.89 -15.67 -13.87
N ARG A 105 12.57 -15.54 -14.07
CA ARG A 105 11.98 -14.34 -14.68
C ARG A 105 12.13 -13.10 -13.80
N GLY A 106 11.99 -13.26 -12.49
CA GLY A 106 12.24 -12.20 -11.51
C GLY A 106 13.67 -11.71 -11.58
N GLN A 107 14.64 -12.63 -11.60
CA GLN A 107 16.06 -12.34 -11.77
C GLN A 107 16.31 -11.56 -13.07
N HIS A 108 15.84 -12.07 -14.23
CA HIS A 108 15.96 -11.36 -15.50
C HIS A 108 15.27 -9.99 -15.52
N PHE A 109 14.15 -9.85 -14.81
CA PHE A 109 13.46 -8.58 -14.68
C PHE A 109 14.29 -7.58 -13.86
N PHE A 110 14.88 -8.00 -12.75
CA PHE A 110 15.76 -7.16 -11.94
C PHE A 110 17.10 -6.88 -12.62
N ASP A 111 17.66 -7.81 -13.39
CA ASP A 111 18.86 -7.58 -14.19
C ASP A 111 18.63 -6.54 -15.27
N ARG A 112 17.42 -6.49 -15.85
CA ARG A 112 17.06 -5.56 -16.92
C ARG A 112 16.59 -4.19 -16.42
N TRP A 113 15.80 -4.16 -15.35
CA TRP A 113 15.11 -2.96 -14.87
C TRP A 113 15.59 -2.47 -13.50
N GLY A 114 16.26 -3.32 -12.71
CA GLY A 114 16.81 -2.99 -11.40
C GLY A 114 15.81 -2.30 -10.48
N THR A 115 16.21 -1.14 -9.96
CA THR A 115 15.41 -0.24 -9.10
C THR A 115 14.13 0.24 -9.76
N ILE A 116 14.13 0.48 -11.07
CA ILE A 116 12.92 0.92 -11.80
C ILE A 116 11.87 -0.19 -11.77
N GLY A 117 12.30 -1.45 -11.85
CA GLY A 117 11.43 -2.60 -11.74
C GLY A 117 10.68 -2.66 -10.41
N VAL A 118 11.36 -2.33 -9.30
CA VAL A 118 10.73 -2.25 -7.97
C VAL A 118 9.66 -1.15 -7.95
N PHE A 119 10.02 0.04 -8.44
CA PHE A 119 9.14 1.20 -8.45
C PHE A 119 7.85 0.92 -9.24
N VAL A 120 8.00 0.46 -10.48
CA VAL A 120 6.86 0.21 -11.38
C VAL A 120 6.07 -1.00 -10.91
N GLY A 121 6.74 -2.06 -10.45
CA GLY A 121 6.12 -3.29 -9.97
C GLY A 121 5.13 -3.06 -8.81
N ARG A 122 5.36 -2.04 -7.98
CA ARG A 122 4.45 -1.65 -6.88
C ARG A 122 3.07 -1.20 -7.36
N PHE A 123 2.97 -0.62 -8.56
CA PHE A 123 1.72 -0.14 -9.13
C PHE A 123 0.93 -1.24 -9.85
N PHE A 124 1.56 -2.36 -10.17
CA PHE A 124 0.87 -3.53 -10.72
C PHE A 124 0.41 -4.46 -9.59
N GLY A 125 -0.90 -4.46 -9.31
CA GLY A 125 -1.52 -5.17 -8.18
C GLY A 125 -1.01 -6.59 -7.91
N PRO A 126 -0.99 -7.51 -8.90
CA PRO A 126 -0.51 -8.88 -8.69
C PRO A 126 0.98 -8.98 -8.33
N PHE A 127 1.79 -8.04 -8.81
CA PHE A 127 3.24 -8.05 -8.62
C PHE A 127 3.66 -7.28 -7.36
N ARG A 128 2.85 -6.33 -6.87
CA ARG A 128 3.15 -5.47 -5.71
C ARG A 128 3.74 -6.21 -4.52
N ALA A 129 3.04 -7.22 -4.01
CA ALA A 129 3.47 -7.92 -2.80
C ALA A 129 4.63 -8.90 -3.06
N THR A 130 4.83 -9.30 -4.31
CA THR A 130 5.86 -10.27 -4.70
C THR A 130 7.19 -9.59 -5.04
N VAL A 131 7.15 -8.35 -5.53
CA VAL A 131 8.32 -7.60 -5.99
C VAL A 131 9.37 -7.36 -4.88
N PRO A 132 9.01 -6.86 -3.68
CA PRO A 132 9.94 -6.73 -2.56
C PRO A 132 10.58 -8.06 -2.17
N LEU A 133 9.77 -9.12 -2.12
CA LEU A 133 10.21 -10.47 -1.76
C LEU A 133 11.26 -10.98 -2.76
N VAL A 134 10.96 -10.90 -4.06
CA VAL A 134 11.89 -11.37 -5.11
C VAL A 134 13.13 -10.49 -5.16
N ALA A 135 13.02 -9.18 -4.96
CA ALA A 135 14.18 -8.29 -4.86
C ALA A 135 15.13 -8.71 -3.73
N GLY A 136 14.59 -9.17 -2.60
CA GLY A 136 15.37 -9.74 -1.49
C GLY A 136 16.04 -11.07 -1.87
N ILE A 137 15.32 -11.97 -2.54
CA ILE A 137 15.87 -13.27 -3.01
C ILE A 137 17.03 -13.05 -3.99
N CYS A 138 16.91 -12.05 -4.88
CA CYS A 138 17.91 -11.73 -5.89
C CYS A 138 19.12 -10.92 -5.37
N ASP A 139 19.27 -10.76 -4.05
CA ASP A 139 20.37 -9.99 -3.43
C ASP A 139 20.48 -8.53 -3.90
N MET A 140 19.35 -7.91 -4.23
CA MET A 140 19.34 -6.50 -4.62
C MET A 140 19.90 -5.62 -3.49
N PRO A 141 20.77 -4.62 -3.76
CA PRO A 141 21.36 -3.79 -2.71
C PRO A 141 20.29 -3.10 -1.84
N LEU A 142 20.33 -3.33 -0.53
CA LEU A 142 19.35 -2.81 0.45
C LEU A 142 19.15 -1.30 0.32
N LYS A 143 20.23 -0.52 0.19
CA LYS A 143 20.13 0.95 0.08
C LYS A 143 19.32 1.39 -1.14
N SER A 144 19.59 0.80 -2.30
CA SER A 144 18.89 1.10 -3.54
C SER A 144 17.43 0.68 -3.47
N PHE A 145 17.14 -0.48 -2.87
CA PHE A 145 15.78 -0.94 -2.62
C PHE A 145 15.02 0.02 -1.71
N GLN A 146 15.59 0.42 -0.57
CA GLN A 146 14.88 1.25 0.42
C GLN A 146 14.55 2.66 -0.11
N ILE A 147 15.44 3.28 -0.88
CA ILE A 147 15.19 4.60 -1.49
C ILE A 147 13.97 4.53 -2.44
N VAL A 148 13.93 3.49 -3.26
CA VAL A 148 12.84 3.28 -4.22
C VAL A 148 11.56 2.86 -3.51
N ASN A 149 11.65 1.98 -2.52
CA ASN A 149 10.53 1.55 -1.69
C ASN A 149 9.88 2.76 -1.03
N LEU A 150 10.66 3.64 -0.39
CA LEU A 150 10.12 4.82 0.27
C LEU A 150 9.44 5.78 -0.72
N THR A 151 10.10 6.11 -1.82
CA THR A 151 9.54 7.04 -2.83
C THR A 151 8.29 6.48 -3.49
N SER A 152 8.28 5.19 -3.82
CA SER A 152 7.12 4.51 -4.42
C SER A 152 5.97 4.32 -3.41
N ALA A 153 6.26 4.08 -2.13
CA ALA A 153 5.25 3.99 -1.07
C ALA A 153 4.56 5.34 -0.82
N MET A 154 5.33 6.43 -0.79
CA MET A 154 4.80 7.79 -0.66
C MET A 154 3.88 8.16 -1.84
N LEU A 155 4.34 7.90 -3.08
CA LEU A 155 3.54 8.16 -4.27
C LEU A 155 2.27 7.30 -4.30
N TRP A 156 2.39 6.02 -3.96
CA TRP A 156 1.25 5.11 -3.90
C TRP A 156 0.20 5.55 -2.87
N GLY A 157 0.63 5.86 -1.64
CA GLY A 157 -0.28 6.34 -0.60
C GLY A 157 -1.00 7.61 -1.03
N PHE A 158 -0.31 8.50 -1.75
CA PHE A 158 -0.93 9.70 -2.31
C PHE A 158 -1.96 9.36 -3.37
N LEU A 159 -1.62 8.51 -4.35
CA LEU A 159 -2.52 8.13 -5.44
C LEU A 159 -3.78 7.39 -4.99
N ILE A 160 -3.70 6.62 -3.89
CA ILE A 160 -4.85 5.91 -3.34
C ILE A 160 -5.76 6.83 -2.54
N LEU A 161 -5.20 7.71 -1.69
CA LEU A 161 -5.99 8.55 -0.79
C LEU A 161 -6.46 9.85 -1.44
N ALA A 162 -5.67 10.45 -2.32
CA ALA A 162 -5.93 11.78 -2.89
C ALA A 162 -7.22 11.86 -3.73
N PRO A 163 -7.57 10.86 -4.57
CA PRO A 163 -8.83 10.91 -5.33
C PRO A 163 -10.06 10.94 -4.41
N GLY A 164 -10.04 10.20 -3.30
CA GLY A 164 -11.11 10.23 -2.31
C GLY A 164 -11.12 11.56 -1.54
N ALA A 165 -9.96 12.02 -1.08
CA ALA A 165 -9.86 13.20 -0.22
C ALA A 165 -10.16 14.52 -0.95
N PHE A 166 -9.65 14.67 -2.18
CA PHE A 166 -9.75 15.91 -2.96
C PHE A 166 -10.71 15.80 -4.14
N GLY A 167 -10.85 14.62 -4.75
CA GLY A 167 -11.67 14.43 -5.94
C GLY A 167 -13.16 14.60 -5.68
N LEU A 168 -13.66 14.13 -4.52
CA LEU A 168 -15.05 14.37 -4.11
C LEU A 168 -15.34 15.86 -3.89
N GLN A 169 -14.42 16.60 -3.27
CA GLN A 169 -14.55 18.05 -3.09
C GLN A 169 -14.49 18.80 -4.42
N TRP A 170 -13.64 18.39 -5.35
CA TRP A 170 -13.50 18.99 -6.68
C TRP A 170 -14.76 18.77 -7.53
N ILE A 171 -15.32 17.56 -7.52
CA ILE A 171 -16.59 17.24 -8.20
C ILE A 171 -17.75 18.01 -7.55
N ALA A 172 -17.80 18.10 -6.22
CA ALA A 172 -18.83 18.86 -5.52
C ALA A 172 -18.75 20.38 -5.78
N HIS A 173 -17.54 20.92 -5.99
CA HIS A 173 -17.36 22.32 -6.38
C HIS A 173 -17.82 22.57 -7.83
N TYR A 174 -17.62 21.61 -8.73
CA TYR A 174 -18.01 21.74 -10.14
C TYR A 174 -19.51 21.48 -10.40
N LEU A 175 -20.15 20.67 -9.57
CA LEU A 175 -21.59 20.32 -9.68
C LEU A 175 -22.51 21.21 -8.84
N ARG A 176 -21.96 22.12 -8.03
CA ARG A 176 -22.74 23.17 -7.38
C ARG A 176 -23.03 24.28 -8.40
N PHE A 177 -24.24 24.24 -8.96
CA PHE A 177 -24.94 25.42 -9.48
C PHE A 177 -25.20 26.43 -8.36
#